data_AF-A0A9Y4NNK3-F1
#
_entry.id   AF-A0A9Y4NNK3-F1
#
_cell.length_a   1.000
_cell.length_b   1.000
_cell.length_c   1.000
_cell.angle_alpha   90.00
_cell.angle_beta   90.00
_cell.angle_gamma   90.00
#
_symmetry.space_group_name_H-M   'P 1'
#
loop_
_entity.id
_entity.type
_entity.pdbx_description
1 polymer ?
#
loop_
_entity_poly.entity_id
_entity_poly.type
_entity_poly.pdbx_seq_one_letter_code
_entity_poly.pdbx_strand_id
1 'polypeptide(L)'
;GVTYCGESSASSLTMANVPWHQEVVAFVQQLADMLPQYEIACEHEHSNCLLIAHTKFKVDGEWWTWIDYERFQELARAHEESGGQHSFSALDYMAKTPSWALFGAQEQGFDPADTRFQRRNKTKDISGC
;
A
#
# COMPACT_ATOMS: atom_id res chain seq x y z
N GLY A 1 6.43 -5.50 7.90
CA GLY A 1 6.13 -6.29 9.12
C GLY A 1 4.79 -6.99 8.98
N VAL A 2 4.79 -8.27 8.61
CA VAL A 2 3.54 -9.01 8.36
C VAL A 2 3.04 -9.64 9.67
N THR A 3 1.74 -9.57 9.95
CA THR A 3 1.16 -10.16 11.16
C THR A 3 0.93 -11.65 10.95
N TYR A 4 1.72 -12.48 11.63
CA TYR A 4 1.48 -13.92 11.70
C TYR A 4 0.46 -14.21 12.82
N CYS A 5 -0.64 -14.88 12.47
CA CYS A 5 -1.76 -15.15 13.38
C CYS A 5 -1.50 -16.33 14.36
N GLY A 6 -0.29 -16.91 14.37
CA GLY A 6 0.06 -18.03 15.23
C GLY A 6 -0.12 -19.40 14.56
N GLU A 7 0.44 -20.42 15.20
CA GLU A 7 0.30 -21.82 14.78
C GLU A 7 -1.11 -22.34 15.16
N SER A 8 -1.76 -23.04 14.24
CA SER A 8 -3.01 -23.75 14.51
C SER A 8 -2.88 -25.18 14.01
N SER A 9 -3.60 -26.12 14.61
CA SER A 9 -3.62 -27.53 14.16
C SER A 9 -4.15 -27.71 12.72
N ALA A 10 -4.73 -26.66 12.14
CA ALA A 10 -5.24 -26.63 10.77
C ALA A 10 -4.29 -25.96 9.77
N SER A 11 -3.11 -25.46 10.18
CA SER A 11 -2.17 -24.75 9.29
C SER A 11 -0.72 -25.16 9.54
N SER A 12 0.00 -25.45 8.46
CA SER A 12 1.45 -25.66 8.46
C SER A 12 2.25 -24.36 8.24
N LEU A 13 1.57 -23.21 8.19
CA LEU A 13 2.24 -21.92 8.01
C LEU A 13 2.99 -21.55 9.28
N THR A 14 4.23 -21.13 9.12
CA THR A 14 5.13 -20.67 10.17
C THR A 14 5.66 -19.28 9.86
N MET A 15 6.37 -18.66 10.81
CA MET A 15 7.11 -17.42 10.56
C MET A 15 8.10 -17.53 9.39
N ALA A 16 8.63 -18.72 9.09
CA ALA A 16 9.53 -18.94 7.95
C ALA A 16 8.82 -18.80 6.60
N ASN A 17 7.49 -18.86 6.56
CA ASN A 17 6.70 -18.67 5.36
C ASN A 17 6.33 -17.19 5.11
N VAL A 18 6.71 -16.31 6.02
CA VAL A 18 6.46 -14.87 5.92
C VAL A 18 7.61 -14.24 5.13
N PRO A 19 7.38 -13.68 3.93
CA PRO A 19 8.45 -13.13 3.12
C PRO A 19 9.01 -11.86 3.75
N TRP A 20 10.30 -11.63 3.51
CA TRP A 20 10.94 -10.34 3.75
C TRP A 20 10.44 -9.32 2.73
N HIS A 21 10.47 -8.04 3.10
CA HIS A 21 10.00 -6.99 2.20
C HIS A 21 10.76 -6.96 0.88
N GLN A 22 12.07 -7.15 0.92
CA GLN A 22 12.93 -7.23 -0.27
C GLN A 22 12.56 -8.39 -1.19
N GLU A 23 12.08 -9.52 -0.66
CA GLU A 23 11.61 -10.65 -1.47
C GLU A 23 10.30 -10.28 -2.18
N VAL A 24 9.40 -9.55 -1.51
CA VAL A 24 8.16 -9.05 -2.12
C VAL A 24 8.48 -8.00 -3.19
N VAL A 25 9.39 -7.07 -2.94
CA VAL A 25 9.87 -6.09 -3.94
C VAL A 25 10.41 -6.80 -5.18
N ALA A 26 11.31 -7.78 -5.01
CA ALA A 26 11.91 -8.51 -6.12
C ALA A 26 10.88 -9.30 -6.95
N PHE A 27 9.89 -9.89 -6.28
CA PHE A 27 8.77 -10.57 -6.93
C PHE A 27 7.88 -9.59 -7.71
N VAL A 28 7.49 -8.48 -7.08
CA VAL A 28 6.60 -7.46 -7.66
C VAL A 28 7.27 -6.76 -8.85
N GLN A 29 8.59 -6.53 -8.81
CA GLN A 29 9.33 -5.96 -9.94
C GLN A 29 9.27 -6.89 -11.16
N GLN A 30 9.55 -8.19 -10.98
CA GLN A 30 9.42 -9.16 -12.07
C GLN A 30 7.98 -9.23 -12.61
N LEU A 31 6.98 -9.11 -11.74
CA LEU A 31 5.59 -9.07 -12.14
C LEU A 31 5.27 -7.81 -12.97
N ALA A 32 5.72 -6.64 -12.53
CA ALA A 32 5.52 -5.37 -13.23
C ALA A 32 6.19 -5.39 -14.62
N ASP A 33 7.38 -5.96 -14.74
CA ASP A 33 8.10 -6.09 -16.01
C ASP A 33 7.33 -6.93 -17.06
N MET A 34 6.43 -7.81 -16.61
CA MET A 34 5.55 -8.62 -17.46
C MET A 34 4.20 -7.97 -17.79
N LEU A 35 3.88 -6.82 -17.19
CA LEU A 35 2.59 -6.13 -17.34
C LEU A 35 2.78 -4.81 -18.10
N PRO A 36 2.49 -4.77 -19.42
CA PRO A 36 2.57 -3.54 -20.18
C PRO A 36 1.72 -2.43 -19.55
N GLN A 37 2.26 -1.21 -19.50
CA GLN A 37 1.61 -0.03 -18.94
C GLN A 37 1.39 -0.06 -17.42
N TYR A 38 2.00 -0.99 -16.69
CA TYR A 38 1.98 -1.02 -15.23
C TYR A 38 3.39 -0.83 -14.67
N GLU A 39 3.48 -0.09 -13.57
CA GLU A 39 4.74 0.18 -12.87
C GLU A 39 4.47 0.21 -11.36
N ILE A 40 5.52 0.05 -10.55
CA ILE A 40 5.42 0.20 -9.10
C ILE A 40 5.30 1.69 -8.76
N ALA A 41 4.20 2.06 -8.08
CA ALA A 41 3.94 3.44 -7.67
C ALA A 41 4.28 3.69 -6.21
N CYS A 42 3.92 2.75 -5.32
CA CYS A 42 4.04 2.92 -3.88
C CYS A 42 4.56 1.65 -3.20
N GLU A 43 5.13 1.81 -2.01
CA GLU A 43 5.37 0.73 -1.07
C GLU A 43 4.89 1.08 0.33
N HIS A 44 4.65 0.05 1.14
CA HIS A 44 4.45 0.16 2.58
C HIS A 44 5.14 -1.02 3.25
N GLU A 45 6.40 -0.81 3.67
CA GLU A 45 7.25 -1.87 4.23
C GLU A 45 6.65 -2.45 5.52
N HIS A 46 6.01 -1.61 6.33
CA HIS A 46 5.40 -2.03 7.59
C HIS A 46 4.29 -3.04 7.39
N SER A 47 3.52 -2.97 6.31
CA SER A 47 2.53 -4.00 5.97
C SER A 47 3.06 -5.04 4.98
N ASN A 48 4.28 -4.88 4.48
CA ASN A 48 4.87 -5.68 3.41
C ASN A 48 4.01 -5.66 2.13
N CYS A 49 3.61 -4.45 1.71
CA CYS A 49 2.75 -4.24 0.55
C CYS A 49 3.42 -3.33 -0.47
N LEU A 50 3.12 -3.57 -1.75
CA LEU A 50 3.47 -2.68 -2.86
C LEU A 50 2.22 -2.42 -3.70
N LEU A 51 2.16 -1.24 -4.32
CA LEU A 51 1.14 -0.87 -5.29
C LEU A 51 1.75 -0.87 -6.69
N ILE A 52 1.31 -1.80 -7.54
CA ILE A 52 1.50 -1.68 -8.99
C ILE A 52 0.31 -0.89 -9.54
N ALA A 53 0.58 0.22 -10.22
CA ALA A 53 -0.45 1.07 -10.80
C ALA A 53 -0.28 1.16 -12.32
N HIS A 54 -1.41 1.32 -13.01
CA HIS A 54 -1.39 1.61 -14.44
C HIS A 54 -0.83 3.03 -14.67
N THR A 55 0.07 3.17 -15.62
CA THR A 55 0.72 4.42 -16.05
C THR A 55 -0.22 5.54 -16.48
N LYS A 56 -1.53 5.29 -16.65
CA LYS A 56 -2.54 6.34 -16.84
C LYS A 56 -2.69 7.25 -15.62
N PHE A 57 -2.27 6.77 -14.45
CA PHE A 57 -2.18 7.55 -13.20
C PHE A 57 -0.80 8.20 -13.03
N LYS A 58 0.07 8.16 -14.06
CA LYS A 58 1.38 8.82 -14.04
C LYS A 58 1.34 10.06 -14.93
N VAL A 59 0.98 11.19 -14.34
CA VAL A 59 0.81 12.47 -15.04
C VAL A 59 2.12 13.26 -14.94
N ASP A 60 2.68 13.66 -16.07
CA ASP A 60 3.95 14.39 -16.16
C ASP A 60 5.12 13.73 -15.42
N GLY A 61 5.14 12.39 -15.41
CA GLY A 61 6.16 11.58 -14.73
C GLY A 61 5.93 11.40 -13.23
N GLU A 62 4.90 12.02 -12.65
CA GLU A 62 4.55 11.91 -11.24
C GLU A 62 3.35 10.98 -11.03
N TRP A 63 3.32 10.26 -9.92
CA TRP A 63 2.21 9.38 -9.57
C TRP A 63 1.04 10.15 -8.97
N TRP A 64 -0.17 9.82 -9.44
CA TRP A 64 -1.46 10.32 -8.98
C TRP A 64 -2.36 9.14 -8.61
N THR A 65 -1.89 8.36 -7.65
CA THR A 65 -2.59 7.15 -7.16
C THR A 65 -3.40 7.39 -5.90
N TRP A 66 -3.36 8.62 -5.35
CA TRP A 66 -4.12 8.97 -4.18
C TRP A 66 -5.56 9.33 -4.53
N ILE A 67 -6.45 9.27 -3.54
CA ILE A 67 -7.87 9.59 -3.71
C ILE A 67 -8.10 10.99 -3.15
N ASP A 68 -8.55 11.91 -4.01
CA ASP A 68 -9.21 13.13 -3.58
C ASP A 68 -10.62 12.75 -3.08
N TYR A 69 -10.76 12.54 -1.78
CA TYR A 69 -12.02 12.11 -1.18
C TYR A 69 -13.11 13.18 -1.26
N GLU A 70 -12.76 14.46 -1.18
CA GLU A 70 -13.73 15.55 -1.32
C GLU A 70 -14.30 15.53 -2.74
N ARG A 71 -13.41 15.48 -3.74
CA ARG A 71 -13.82 15.39 -5.15
C ARG A 71 -14.60 14.13 -5.47
N PHE A 72 -14.16 12.97 -4.95
CA PHE A 72 -14.88 11.71 -5.11
C PHE A 72 -16.31 11.80 -4.55
N GLN A 73 -16.49 12.40 -3.37
CA GLN A 73 -17.81 12.54 -2.74
C GLN A 73 -18.74 13.47 -3.53
N GLU A 74 -18.21 14.55 -4.10
CA GLU A 74 -18.97 15.42 -5.01
C GLU A 74 -19.45 14.66 -6.25
N LEU A 75 -18.54 13.94 -6.91
CA LEU A 75 -18.83 13.17 -8.13
C LEU A 75 -19.83 12.03 -7.86
N ALA A 76 -19.64 11.30 -6.74
CA ALA A 76 -20.54 10.23 -6.33
C ALA A 76 -21.97 10.75 -6.09
N ARG A 77 -22.10 11.91 -5.43
CA ARG A 77 -23.40 12.56 -5.21
C ARG A 77 -24.05 13.00 -6.52
N ALA A 78 -23.30 13.65 -7.40
CA ALA A 78 -23.81 14.08 -8.69
C ALA A 78 -24.25 12.91 -9.58
N HIS A 79 -23.53 11.78 -9.52
CA HIS A 79 -23.91 10.54 -10.19
C HIS A 79 -25.24 10.01 -9.63
N GLU A 80 -25.40 9.94 -8.31
CA GLU A 80 -26.64 9.49 -7.66
C GLU A 80 -27.84 10.39 -7.99
N GLU A 81 -27.69 11.72 -7.84
CA GLU A 81 -28.74 12.71 -8.10
C GLU A 81 -29.19 12.73 -9.56
N SER A 82 -28.29 12.41 -10.49
CA SER A 82 -28.59 12.31 -11.93
C SER A 82 -29.19 10.95 -12.34
N GLY A 83 -29.39 10.03 -11.40
CA GLY A 83 -29.85 8.67 -11.71
C GLY A 83 -28.84 7.87 -12.55
N GLY A 84 -27.54 8.15 -12.39
CA GLY A 84 -26.44 7.52 -13.10
C GLY A 84 -26.12 8.11 -14.47
N GLN A 85 -26.69 9.27 -14.83
CA GLN A 85 -26.37 9.93 -16.10
C GLN A 85 -24.99 10.62 -16.07
N HIS A 86 -24.59 11.16 -14.93
CA HIS A 86 -23.25 11.74 -14.73
C HIS A 86 -22.24 10.68 -14.31
N SER A 87 -21.63 10.00 -15.28
CA SER A 87 -20.54 9.06 -15.03
C SER A 87 -19.23 9.80 -14.69
N PHE A 88 -18.42 9.20 -13.82
CA PHE A 88 -17.06 9.63 -13.54
C PHE A 88 -16.15 8.41 -13.42
N SER A 89 -14.84 8.65 -13.44
CA SER A 89 -13.79 7.65 -13.42
C SER A 89 -12.75 7.98 -12.34
N ALA A 90 -11.84 7.04 -12.09
CA ALA A 90 -10.72 7.27 -11.18
C ALA A 90 -9.83 8.45 -11.56
N LEU A 91 -9.79 8.84 -12.85
CA LEU A 91 -9.02 10.01 -13.29
C LEU A 91 -9.64 11.33 -12.85
N ASP A 92 -10.94 11.36 -12.53
CA ASP A 92 -11.67 12.58 -12.15
C ASP A 92 -11.48 12.97 -10.67
N TYR A 93 -10.98 12.05 -9.85
CA TYR A 93 -10.71 12.23 -8.41
C TYR A 93 -9.33 11.74 -7.99
N MET A 94 -8.42 11.51 -8.94
CA MET A 94 -7.04 11.19 -8.58
C MET A 94 -6.35 12.41 -7.98
N ALA A 95 -5.59 12.17 -6.92
CA ALA A 95 -4.72 13.15 -6.29
C ALA A 95 -3.27 12.68 -6.36
N LYS A 96 -2.36 13.64 -6.30
CA LYS A 96 -0.92 13.37 -6.30
C LYS A 96 -0.55 12.45 -5.14
N THR A 97 0.22 11.41 -5.46
CA THR A 97 0.73 10.46 -4.47
C THR A 97 1.65 11.18 -3.49
N PRO A 98 1.44 11.06 -2.17
CA PRO A 98 2.32 11.67 -1.19
C PRO A 98 3.77 11.19 -1.35
N SER A 99 4.75 12.07 -1.16
CA SER A 99 6.16 11.75 -1.40
C SER A 99 6.66 10.59 -0.54
N TRP A 100 6.19 10.50 0.70
CA TRP A 100 6.53 9.42 1.64
C TRP A 100 5.93 8.05 1.26
N ALA A 101 4.91 8.05 0.39
CA ALA A 101 4.25 6.83 -0.09
C ALA A 101 4.88 6.28 -1.38
N LEU A 102 5.69 7.07 -2.08
CA LEU A 102 6.31 6.66 -3.33
C LEU A 102 7.25 5.48 -3.10
N PHE A 103 7.33 4.59 -4.09
CA PHE A 103 8.31 3.51 -4.07
C PHE A 103 9.74 4.06 -3.99
N GLY A 104 10.53 3.57 -3.04
CA GLY A 104 11.89 4.07 -2.78
C GLY A 104 11.95 5.34 -1.93
N ALA A 105 10.83 5.81 -1.39
CA ALA A 105 10.82 6.91 -0.42
C ALA A 105 11.55 6.51 0.88
N GLN A 106 12.16 7.49 1.55
CA GLN A 106 12.89 7.24 2.80
C GLN A 106 11.96 6.70 3.90
N GLU A 107 10.71 7.12 3.89
CA GLU A 107 9.68 6.71 4.84
C GLU A 107 9.07 5.35 4.53
N GLN A 108 9.34 4.79 3.34
CA GLN A 108 8.90 3.46 2.90
C GLN A 108 7.38 3.23 3.11
N GLY A 109 6.58 4.25 2.82
CA GLY A 109 5.12 4.24 2.95
C GLY A 109 4.57 4.65 4.30
N PHE A 110 5.41 4.91 5.30
CA PHE A 110 4.94 5.30 6.62
C PHE A 110 4.65 6.81 6.63
N ASP A 111 3.43 7.20 7.00
CA ASP A 111 3.06 8.62 7.08
C ASP A 111 3.93 9.33 8.15
N PRO A 112 4.66 10.41 7.79
CA PRO A 112 5.43 11.20 8.76
C PRO A 112 4.62 11.77 9.92
N ALA A 113 3.32 11.96 9.74
CA ALA A 113 2.42 12.43 10.80
C ALA A 113 2.13 11.33 11.84
N ASP A 114 2.30 10.05 11.47
CA ASP A 114 2.09 8.93 12.37
C ASP A 114 3.30 8.73 13.28
N THR A 115 3.04 8.48 14.57
CA THR A 115 4.09 8.14 15.52
C THR A 115 4.27 6.63 15.57
N ARG A 116 5.42 6.12 15.11
CA ARG A 116 5.75 4.70 15.20
C ARG A 116 5.83 4.25 16.66
N PHE A 117 4.85 3.47 17.10
CA PHE A 117 4.86 2.90 18.45
C PHE A 117 5.70 1.62 18.50
N GLN A 118 6.94 1.73 18.94
CA GLN A 118 7.76 0.55 19.25
C GLN A 118 7.35 0.02 20.62
N ARG A 119 6.77 -1.18 20.68
CA ARG A 119 6.66 -1.90 21.94
C ARG A 119 8.09 -2.17 22.42
N ARG A 120 8.54 -1.47 23.47
CA ARG A 120 9.80 -1.81 24.14
C ARG A 120 9.72 -3.29 24.51
N ASN A 121 10.71 -4.06 24.08
CA ASN A 121 10.95 -5.38 24.65
C ASN A 121 11.11 -5.17 26.17
N LYS A 122 10.06 -5.48 26.94
CA LYS A 122 10.31 -5.99 28.29
C LYS A 122 11.10 -7.25 28.02
N THR A 123 12.40 -7.22 28.30
CA THR A 123 13.20 -8.41 28.54
C THR A 123 12.33 -9.34 29.37
N LYS A 124 11.80 -10.41 28.76
CA LYS A 124 11.30 -11.52 29.56
C LYS A 124 12.54 -12.03 30.27
N ASP A 125 12.57 -11.85 31.58
CA ASP A 125 13.58 -12.45 32.43
C ASP A 125 13.52 -13.97 32.18
N ILE A 126 14.56 -14.53 31.56
CA ILE A 126 14.70 -15.98 31.35
C ILE A 126 15.27 -16.62 32.64
N SER A 127 15.36 -15.87 33.74
CA SER A 127 15.66 -16.39 35.06
C SER A 127 14.33 -16.70 35.79
N GLY A 128 13.90 -17.96 35.72
CA GLY A 128 12.77 -18.46 36.50
C GLY A 128 12.43 -19.89 36.10
N CYS A 129 12.90 -20.82 36.92
CA CYS A 129 12.75 -22.28 36.87
C CYS A 129 11.39 -22.81 36.39
#